data_AF-A0A2U0RVT7-F1
#
_entry.id   AF-A0A2U0RVT7-F1
#
_cell.length_a   1.000
_cell.length_b   1.000
_cell.length_c   1.000
_cell.angle_alpha   90.00
_cell.angle_beta   90.00
_cell.angle_gamma   90.00
#
_symmetry.space_group_name_H-M   'P 1'
#
loop_
_entity.id
_entity.type
_entity.pdbx_description
1 polymer ?
#
loop_
_entity_poly.entity_id
_entity_poly.type
_entity_poly.pdbx_seq_one_letter_code
_entity_poly.pdbx_strand_id
1 'polypeptide(L)'
;MLLLEEQLMGEKKLVAAGLICIVLVVGLIGALMVLNQKEAEMQIKTQQLAVIENEKNILETQVSSLQTQTSSLTDEVNTLEGQVSTLQSEKGTLEAQVTSLQSETTALNDEVGVLESQVLTLQDEVIKSYALGYSEGEFEGHQLGYDEGYVQGVEDLSKTGWYLRDPTYEEAIDFINSDTTDEHKYTPSYVCYDFTADFSRNAVQLNYRCGFVYIEFVDSAHAIACFNTTDQGLIYVEPQNDEVVTIAVGQSYLGQVVTDMGIIW
;
A
#
# COMPACT_ATOMS: atom_id res chain seq x y z
N MET A 1 89.36 113.74 -93.93
CA MET A 1 87.90 113.62 -93.88
C MET A 1 87.47 112.16 -93.93
N LEU A 2 87.85 111.40 -94.97
CA LEU A 2 87.57 109.94 -95.09
C LEU A 2 88.06 109.09 -93.89
N LEU A 3 89.26 109.34 -93.37
CA LEU A 3 89.79 108.62 -92.19
C LEU A 3 88.98 108.86 -90.90
N LEU A 4 88.37 110.03 -90.73
CA LEU A 4 87.56 110.34 -89.54
C LEU A 4 86.18 109.67 -89.61
N GLU A 5 85.59 109.59 -90.81
CA GLU A 5 84.30 108.91 -91.02
C GLU A 5 84.40 107.40 -90.82
N GLU A 6 85.50 106.78 -91.26
CA GLU A 6 85.77 105.35 -91.07
C GLU A 6 85.99 105.01 -89.58
N GLN A 7 86.70 105.88 -88.85
CA GLN A 7 86.93 105.75 -87.40
C GLN A 7 85.63 105.91 -86.60
N LEU A 8 84.80 106.91 -86.93
CA LEU A 8 83.50 107.15 -86.30
C LEU A 8 82.49 106.02 -86.62
N MET A 9 82.55 105.44 -87.82
CA MET A 9 81.73 104.29 -88.21
C MET A 9 82.14 103.02 -87.44
N GLY A 10 83.44 102.83 -87.19
CA GLY A 10 83.98 101.75 -86.35
C GLY A 10 83.51 101.84 -84.90
N GLU A 11 83.58 103.04 -84.29
CA GLU A 11 83.09 103.27 -82.92
C GLU A 11 81.58 103.04 -82.78
N LYS A 12 80.76 103.52 -83.73
CA LYS A 12 79.30 103.28 -83.71
C LYS A 12 78.96 101.79 -83.81
N LYS A 13 79.67 101.03 -84.66
CA LYS A 13 79.51 99.58 -84.76
C LYS A 13 79.93 98.87 -83.47
N LEU A 14 80.99 99.33 -82.81
CA LEU A 14 81.46 98.79 -81.53
C LEU A 14 80.46 99.03 -80.40
N VAL A 15 79.91 100.25 -80.29
CA VAL A 15 78.87 100.60 -79.32
C VAL A 15 77.59 99.80 -79.56
N ALA A 16 77.15 99.67 -80.83
CA ALA A 16 76.00 98.85 -81.19
C ALA A 16 76.21 97.35 -80.84
N ALA A 17 77.39 96.79 -81.14
CA ALA A 17 77.74 95.42 -80.78
C ALA A 17 77.78 95.21 -79.26
N GLY A 18 78.29 96.17 -78.50
CA GLY A 18 78.30 96.16 -77.04
C GLY A 18 76.89 96.15 -76.44
N LEU A 19 75.99 97.00 -76.94
CA LEU A 19 74.59 97.03 -76.52
C LEU A 19 73.85 95.72 -76.85
N ILE A 20 74.06 95.17 -78.05
CA ILE A 20 73.51 93.85 -78.43
C ILE A 20 74.03 92.76 -77.49
N CYS A 21 75.33 92.76 -77.17
CA CYS A 21 75.91 91.82 -76.20
C CYS A 21 75.25 91.93 -74.83
N ILE A 22 75.06 93.14 -74.29
CA ILE A 22 74.41 93.34 -72.98
C ILE A 22 72.97 92.81 -72.99
N VAL A 23 72.19 93.12 -74.03
CA VAL A 23 70.80 92.62 -74.15
C VAL A 23 70.76 91.09 -74.22
N LEU A 24 71.66 90.47 -74.98
CA LEU A 24 71.77 89.02 -75.07
C LEU A 24 72.19 88.39 -73.72
N VAL A 25 73.15 88.99 -73.02
CA VAL A 25 73.61 88.50 -71.70
C VAL A 25 72.51 88.62 -70.66
N VAL A 26 71.80 89.76 -70.58
CA VAL A 26 70.67 89.94 -69.65
C VAL A 26 69.54 88.95 -69.97
N GLY A 27 69.22 88.74 -71.26
CA GLY A 27 68.25 87.75 -71.70
C GLY A 27 68.64 86.32 -71.31
N LEU A 28 69.92 85.95 -71.48
CA LEU A 28 70.47 84.65 -71.06
C LEU A 28 70.40 84.46 -69.55
N ILE A 29 70.78 85.47 -68.75
CA ILE A 29 70.70 85.43 -67.29
C ILE A 29 69.25 85.27 -66.84
N GLY A 30 68.31 86.01 -67.45
CA GLY A 30 66.87 85.90 -67.16
C GLY A 30 66.33 84.50 -67.49
N ALA A 31 66.67 83.94 -68.65
CA ALA A 31 66.29 82.58 -69.02
C ALA A 31 66.86 81.54 -68.06
N LEU A 32 68.13 81.70 -67.65
CA LEU A 32 68.78 80.82 -66.67
C LEU A 32 68.11 80.89 -65.29
N MET A 33 67.75 82.08 -64.81
CA MET A 33 67.00 82.24 -63.55
C MET A 33 65.64 81.53 -63.60
N VAL A 34 64.89 81.67 -64.70
CA VAL A 34 63.60 80.99 -64.89
C VAL A 34 63.78 79.48 -64.92
N LEU A 35 64.81 78.97 -65.59
CA LEU A 35 65.17 77.54 -65.60
C LEU A 35 65.45 77.03 -64.18
N ASN A 36 66.29 77.72 -63.42
CA ASN A 36 66.61 77.34 -62.04
C ASN A 36 65.36 77.37 -61.13
N GLN A 37 64.47 78.36 -61.28
CA GLN A 37 63.21 78.40 -60.55
C GLN A 37 62.32 77.21 -60.90
N LYS A 38 62.21 76.87 -62.20
CA LYS A 38 61.43 75.72 -62.66
C LYS A 38 61.99 74.40 -62.16
N GLU A 39 63.31 74.28 -62.04
CA GLU A 39 63.95 73.11 -61.46
C GLU A 39 63.64 72.95 -59.97
N ALA A 40 63.66 74.04 -59.19
CA ALA A 40 63.26 74.02 -57.78
C ALA A 40 61.77 73.65 -57.60
N GLU A 41 60.87 74.24 -58.40
CA GLU A 41 59.44 73.87 -58.41
C GLU A 41 59.24 72.40 -58.77
N MET A 42 60.00 71.88 -59.73
CA MET A 42 59.94 70.48 -60.14
C MET A 42 60.38 69.55 -59.00
N GLN A 43 61.49 69.86 -58.32
CA GLN A 43 61.96 69.08 -57.17
C GLN A 43 60.94 69.02 -56.04
N ILE A 44 60.29 70.14 -55.71
CA ILE A 44 59.24 70.19 -54.69
C ILE A 44 58.06 69.29 -55.09
N LYS A 45 57.59 69.39 -56.34
CA LYS A 45 56.51 68.53 -56.83
C LYS A 45 56.89 67.05 -56.82
N THR A 46 58.12 66.71 -57.15
CA THR A 46 58.62 65.33 -57.08
C THR A 46 58.60 64.80 -55.65
N GLN A 47 58.99 65.60 -54.65
CA GLN A 47 58.91 65.21 -53.24
C GLN A 47 57.46 65.02 -52.78
N GLN A 48 56.54 65.93 -53.16
CA GLN A 48 55.12 65.80 -52.85
C GLN A 48 54.51 64.53 -53.45
N LEU A 49 54.85 64.21 -54.71
CA LEU A 49 54.43 62.96 -55.35
C LEU A 49 54.94 61.73 -54.61
N ALA A 50 56.19 61.74 -54.14
CA ALA A 50 56.74 60.63 -53.36
C ALA A 50 55.99 60.43 -52.03
N VAL A 51 55.61 61.53 -51.35
CA VAL A 51 54.82 61.46 -50.10
C VAL A 51 53.42 60.89 -50.37
N ILE A 52 52.73 61.40 -51.39
CA ILE A 52 51.38 60.94 -51.76
C ILE A 52 51.40 59.45 -52.15
N GLU A 53 52.42 59.00 -52.90
CA GLU A 53 52.53 57.58 -53.28
C GLU A 53 52.75 56.70 -52.05
N ASN A 54 53.51 57.16 -51.06
CA ASN A 54 53.69 56.44 -49.80
C ASN A 54 52.39 56.36 -48.99
N GLU A 55 51.67 57.47 -48.85
CA GLU A 55 50.36 57.50 -48.17
C GLU A 55 49.34 56.58 -48.85
N LYS A 56 49.32 56.59 -50.20
CA LYS A 56 48.48 55.68 -50.99
C LYS A 56 48.80 54.22 -50.70
N ASN A 57 50.07 53.82 -50.69
CA ASN A 57 50.48 52.44 -50.40
C ASN A 57 50.08 52.00 -48.97
N ILE A 58 50.17 52.92 -48.01
CA ILE A 58 49.71 52.67 -46.63
C ILE A 58 48.19 52.45 -46.60
N LEU A 59 47.42 53.32 -47.27
CA LEU A 59 45.97 53.18 -47.35
C LEU A 59 45.55 51.89 -48.05
N GLU A 60 46.21 51.49 -49.14
CA GLU A 60 45.95 50.23 -49.84
C GLU A 60 46.19 49.00 -48.93
N THR A 61 47.22 49.06 -48.09
CA THR A 61 47.50 48.02 -47.09
C THR A 61 46.41 47.98 -46.01
N GLN A 62 45.96 49.14 -45.53
CA GLN A 62 44.87 49.22 -44.55
C GLN A 62 43.54 48.70 -45.11
N VAL A 63 43.21 49.05 -46.35
CA VAL A 63 42.01 48.55 -47.05
C VAL A 63 42.05 47.02 -47.16
N SER A 64 43.20 46.47 -47.55
CA SER A 64 43.39 45.02 -47.64
C SER A 64 43.19 44.33 -46.29
N SER A 65 43.72 44.92 -45.20
CA SER A 65 43.54 44.40 -43.84
C SER A 65 42.08 44.43 -43.38
N LEU A 66 41.37 45.54 -43.62
CA LEU A 66 39.95 45.67 -43.28
C LEU A 66 39.07 44.71 -44.08
N GLN A 67 39.41 44.45 -45.35
CA GLN A 67 38.72 43.45 -46.16
C GLN A 67 38.85 42.05 -45.56
N THR A 68 40.05 41.65 -45.12
CA THR A 68 40.24 40.35 -44.45
C THR A 68 39.45 40.25 -43.15
N GLN A 69 39.44 41.31 -42.32
CA GLN A 69 38.64 41.33 -41.09
C GLN A 69 37.14 41.24 -41.37
N THR A 70 36.66 41.94 -42.40
CA THR A 70 35.25 41.90 -42.82
C THR A 70 34.84 40.49 -43.24
N SER A 71 35.68 39.80 -44.03
CA SER A 71 35.43 38.40 -44.40
C SER A 71 35.38 37.50 -43.18
N SER A 72 36.34 37.63 -42.26
CA SER A 72 36.37 36.82 -41.04
C SER A 72 35.13 37.01 -40.16
N LEU A 73 34.68 38.26 -39.99
CA LEU A 73 33.46 38.56 -39.23
C LEU A 73 32.21 38.02 -39.93
N THR A 74 32.19 38.04 -41.26
CA THR A 74 31.08 37.46 -42.04
C THR A 74 30.98 35.95 -41.81
N ASP A 75 32.11 35.24 -41.77
CA ASP A 75 32.13 33.79 -41.50
C ASP A 75 31.69 33.46 -40.05
N GLU A 76 32.09 34.30 -39.09
CA GLU A 76 31.65 34.16 -37.69
C GLU A 76 30.15 34.36 -37.54
N VAL A 77 29.58 35.38 -38.20
CA VAL A 77 28.12 35.62 -38.22
C VAL A 77 27.38 34.42 -38.80
N ASN A 78 27.81 33.89 -39.95
CA ASN A 78 27.19 32.72 -40.57
C ASN A 78 27.22 31.49 -39.64
N THR A 79 28.32 31.33 -38.88
CA THR A 79 28.47 30.23 -37.90
C THR A 79 27.48 30.40 -36.75
N LEU A 80 27.38 31.61 -36.19
CA LEU A 80 26.45 31.92 -35.10
C LEU A 80 24.99 31.75 -35.54
N GLU A 81 24.63 32.16 -36.76
CA GLU A 81 23.30 31.94 -37.32
C GLU A 81 22.94 30.45 -37.42
N GLY A 82 23.92 29.62 -37.81
CA GLY A 82 23.78 28.16 -37.80
C GLY A 82 23.51 27.61 -36.40
N GLN A 83 24.30 28.03 -35.41
CA GLN A 83 24.13 27.61 -34.01
C GLN A 83 22.77 28.02 -33.44
N VAL A 84 22.30 29.24 -33.73
CA VAL A 84 20.96 29.72 -33.31
C VAL A 84 19.87 28.83 -33.90
N SER A 85 19.99 28.45 -35.16
CA SER A 85 19.01 27.58 -35.83
C SER A 85 18.95 26.18 -35.20
N THR A 86 20.10 25.62 -34.84
CA THR A 86 20.18 24.34 -34.10
C THR A 86 19.52 24.43 -32.73
N LEU A 87 19.86 25.45 -31.94
CA LEU A 87 19.30 25.64 -30.60
C LEU A 87 17.78 25.86 -30.63
N GLN A 88 17.26 26.56 -31.64
CA GLN A 88 15.81 26.72 -31.82
C GLN A 88 15.12 25.38 -32.08
N SER A 89 15.74 24.49 -32.85
CA SER A 89 15.20 23.15 -33.15
C SER A 89 15.23 22.25 -31.91
N GLU A 90 16.32 22.28 -31.15
CA GLU A 90 16.44 21.55 -29.88
C GLU A 90 15.42 22.03 -28.85
N LYS A 91 15.21 23.35 -28.74
CA LYS A 91 14.19 23.94 -27.88
C LYS A 91 12.80 23.41 -28.24
N GLY A 92 12.43 23.41 -29.52
CA GLY A 92 11.12 22.90 -29.95
C GLY A 92 10.94 21.41 -29.64
N THR A 93 12.01 20.62 -29.76
CA THR A 93 11.99 19.20 -29.37
C THR A 93 11.76 19.02 -27.88
N LEU A 94 12.45 19.79 -27.04
CA LEU A 94 12.28 19.75 -25.59
C LEU A 94 10.88 20.19 -25.14
N GLU A 95 10.32 21.23 -25.76
CA GLU A 95 8.95 21.69 -25.48
C GLU A 95 7.91 20.61 -25.79
N ALA A 96 8.09 19.86 -26.88
CA ALA A 96 7.23 18.72 -27.22
C ALA A 96 7.35 17.58 -26.19
N GLN A 97 8.57 17.26 -25.75
CA GLN A 97 8.80 16.24 -24.72
C GLN A 97 8.14 16.61 -23.39
N VAL A 98 8.26 17.87 -22.95
CA VAL A 98 7.62 18.37 -21.73
C VAL A 98 6.11 18.20 -21.82
N THR A 99 5.50 18.56 -22.96
CA THR A 99 4.06 18.41 -23.18
C THR A 99 3.60 16.94 -23.10
N SER A 100 4.40 16.02 -23.67
CA SER A 100 4.13 14.58 -23.60
C SER A 100 4.17 14.07 -22.15
N LEU A 101 5.22 14.41 -21.39
CA LEU A 101 5.38 13.99 -20.00
C LEU A 101 4.29 14.55 -19.08
N GLN A 102 3.84 15.78 -19.32
CA GLN A 102 2.71 16.37 -18.59
C GLN A 102 1.41 15.60 -18.83
N SER A 103 1.18 15.13 -20.06
CA SER A 103 0.01 14.33 -20.41
C SER A 103 0.05 12.96 -19.73
N GLU A 104 1.21 12.30 -19.75
CA GLU A 104 1.43 11.01 -19.06
C GLU A 104 1.24 11.13 -17.54
N THR A 105 1.77 12.19 -16.94
CA THR A 105 1.59 12.47 -15.50
C THR A 105 0.11 12.63 -15.13
N THR A 106 -0.66 13.30 -15.99
CA THR A 106 -2.10 13.48 -15.77
C THR A 106 -2.83 12.14 -15.82
N ALA A 107 -2.55 11.33 -16.84
CA ALA A 107 -3.17 10.01 -16.99
C ALA A 107 -2.84 9.09 -15.81
N LEU A 108 -1.61 9.11 -15.32
CA LEU A 108 -1.21 8.29 -14.17
C LEU A 108 -1.90 8.74 -12.88
N ASN A 109 -2.09 10.05 -12.67
CA ASN A 109 -2.83 10.56 -11.52
C ASN A 109 -4.31 10.14 -11.57
N ASP A 110 -4.93 10.13 -12.75
CA ASP A 110 -6.30 9.65 -12.93
C ASP A 110 -6.41 8.15 -12.59
N GLU A 111 -5.45 7.33 -13.02
CA GLU A 111 -5.39 5.90 -12.71
C GLU A 111 -5.26 5.65 -11.20
N VAL A 112 -4.40 6.42 -10.51
CA VAL A 112 -4.27 6.36 -9.05
C VAL A 112 -5.61 6.65 -8.37
N GLY A 113 -6.34 7.68 -8.81
CA GLY A 113 -7.66 8.01 -8.24
C GLY A 113 -8.70 6.90 -8.43
N VAL A 114 -8.65 6.20 -9.57
CA VAL A 114 -9.50 5.02 -9.82
C VAL A 114 -9.13 3.87 -8.87
N LEU A 115 -7.85 3.58 -8.71
CA LEU A 115 -7.37 2.53 -7.81
C LEU A 115 -7.72 2.81 -6.35
N GLU A 116 -7.58 4.05 -5.89
CA GLU A 116 -7.99 4.46 -4.54
C GLU A 116 -9.49 4.21 -4.31
N SER A 117 -10.33 4.51 -5.30
CA SER A 117 -11.78 4.25 -5.23
C SER A 117 -12.11 2.76 -5.18
N GLN A 118 -11.37 1.93 -5.92
CA GLN A 118 -11.52 0.47 -5.87
C GLN A 118 -11.13 -0.10 -4.50
N VAL A 119 -10.04 0.40 -3.91
CA VAL A 119 -9.61 -0.02 -2.56
C VAL A 119 -10.69 0.29 -1.52
N LEU A 120 -11.30 1.47 -1.56
CA LEU A 120 -12.40 1.83 -0.65
C LEU A 120 -13.61 0.91 -0.83
N THR A 121 -13.95 0.56 -2.07
CA THR A 121 -15.06 -0.35 -2.37
C THR A 121 -14.81 -1.75 -1.81
N LEU A 122 -13.61 -2.28 -2.03
CA LEU A 122 -13.22 -3.60 -1.51
C LEU A 122 -13.17 -3.62 0.03
N GLN A 123 -12.71 -2.53 0.67
CA GLN A 123 -12.73 -2.42 2.12
C GLN A 123 -14.16 -2.50 2.69
N ASP A 124 -15.11 -1.82 2.06
CA ASP A 124 -16.53 -1.88 2.45
C ASP A 124 -17.12 -3.29 2.25
N GLU A 125 -16.79 -3.96 1.15
CA GLU A 125 -17.22 -5.34 0.90
C GLU A 125 -16.68 -6.33 1.94
N VAL A 126 -15.41 -6.20 2.34
CA VAL A 126 -14.79 -7.01 3.40
C VAL A 126 -15.48 -6.79 4.75
N ILE A 127 -15.78 -5.55 5.11
CA ILE A 127 -16.48 -5.25 6.36
C ILE A 127 -17.89 -5.88 6.37
N LYS A 128 -18.63 -5.73 5.27
CA LYS A 128 -19.98 -6.28 5.13
C LYS A 128 -19.99 -7.80 5.18
N SER A 129 -19.09 -8.46 4.46
CA SER A 129 -19.00 -9.92 4.45
C SER A 129 -18.59 -10.48 5.82
N TYR A 130 -17.68 -9.83 6.53
CA TYR A 130 -17.34 -10.19 7.90
C TYR A 130 -18.53 -10.07 8.85
N ALA A 131 -19.27 -8.96 8.79
CA ALA A 131 -20.44 -8.74 9.63
C ALA A 131 -21.56 -9.75 9.34
N LEU A 132 -21.81 -10.05 8.06
CA LEU A 132 -22.80 -11.04 7.64
C LEU A 132 -22.43 -12.44 8.14
N GLY A 133 -21.18 -12.88 7.91
CA GLY A 133 -20.72 -14.20 8.34
C GLY A 133 -20.72 -14.36 9.86
N TYR A 134 -20.42 -13.30 10.62
CA TYR A 134 -20.56 -13.30 12.07
C TYR A 134 -22.03 -13.49 12.49
N SER A 135 -22.96 -12.75 11.88
CA SER A 135 -24.39 -12.84 12.19
C SER A 135 -25.00 -14.19 11.80
N GLU A 136 -24.63 -14.73 10.64
CA GLU A 136 -25.09 -16.04 10.17
C GLU A 136 -24.56 -17.15 11.09
N GLY A 137 -23.26 -17.11 11.43
CA GLY A 137 -22.65 -18.08 12.34
C GLY A 137 -23.22 -18.03 13.76
N GLU A 138 -23.53 -16.84 14.29
CA GLU A 138 -24.21 -16.69 15.58
C GLU A 138 -25.62 -17.31 15.53
N PHE A 139 -26.40 -17.02 14.49
CA PHE A 139 -27.75 -17.55 14.33
C PHE A 139 -27.76 -19.07 14.20
N GLU A 140 -26.93 -19.64 13.31
CA GLU A 140 -26.86 -21.08 13.11
C GLU A 140 -26.34 -21.81 14.35
N GLY A 141 -25.26 -21.31 14.96
CA GLY A 141 -24.64 -21.96 16.11
C GLY A 141 -25.50 -21.88 17.38
N HIS A 142 -26.07 -20.71 17.68
CA HIS A 142 -26.84 -20.51 18.91
C HIS A 142 -28.28 -20.97 18.78
N GLN A 143 -28.96 -20.70 17.66
CA GLN A 143 -30.38 -21.00 17.55
C GLN A 143 -30.61 -22.42 17.02
N LEU A 144 -30.08 -22.75 15.84
CA LEU A 144 -30.29 -24.08 15.25
C LEU A 144 -29.59 -25.16 16.05
N GLY A 145 -28.32 -24.94 16.42
CA GLY A 145 -27.57 -25.89 17.24
C GLY A 145 -28.21 -26.15 18.61
N TYR A 146 -28.76 -25.11 19.25
CA TYR A 146 -29.51 -25.28 20.49
C TYR A 146 -30.83 -26.04 20.27
N ASP A 147 -31.62 -25.65 19.27
CA ASP A 147 -32.92 -26.26 19.01
C ASP A 147 -32.77 -27.74 18.62
N GLU A 148 -31.81 -28.07 17.75
CA GLU A 148 -31.49 -29.45 17.37
C GLU A 148 -30.96 -30.25 18.57
N GLY A 149 -30.03 -29.70 19.35
CA GLY A 149 -29.49 -30.36 20.54
C GLY A 149 -30.55 -30.59 21.61
N TYR A 150 -31.44 -29.62 21.82
CA TYR A 150 -32.55 -29.70 22.76
C TYR A 150 -33.57 -30.76 22.32
N VAL A 151 -33.98 -30.74 21.04
CA VAL A 151 -34.91 -31.74 20.48
C VAL A 151 -34.31 -33.14 20.53
N GLN A 152 -33.05 -33.31 20.15
CA GLN A 152 -32.35 -34.60 20.23
C GLN A 152 -32.28 -35.09 21.68
N GLY A 153 -31.96 -34.23 22.64
CA GLY A 153 -31.99 -34.57 24.06
C GLY A 153 -33.37 -35.04 24.53
N VAL A 154 -34.44 -34.35 24.12
CA VAL A 154 -35.83 -34.75 24.43
C VAL A 154 -36.22 -36.06 23.75
N GLU A 155 -35.81 -36.29 22.50
CA GLU A 155 -36.06 -37.55 21.79
C GLU A 155 -35.30 -38.72 22.41
N ASP A 156 -34.03 -38.55 22.77
CA ASP A 156 -33.24 -39.60 23.42
C ASP A 156 -33.81 -39.94 24.80
N LEU A 157 -34.30 -38.94 25.54
CA LEU A 157 -35.02 -39.12 26.80
C LEU A 157 -36.35 -39.88 26.65
N SER A 158 -37.06 -39.69 25.54
CA SER A 158 -38.37 -40.33 25.31
C SER A 158 -38.28 -41.70 24.63
N LYS A 159 -37.23 -41.98 23.83
CA LYS A 159 -37.06 -43.23 23.09
C LYS A 159 -36.34 -44.34 23.85
N THR A 160 -35.54 -44.01 24.87
CA THR A 160 -34.74 -45.01 25.61
C THR A 160 -35.49 -45.72 26.73
N GLY A 161 -36.70 -45.28 27.12
CA GLY A 161 -37.60 -46.06 27.98
C GLY A 161 -37.18 -46.24 29.45
N TRP A 162 -36.15 -45.53 29.93
CA TRP A 162 -35.70 -45.60 31.33
C TRP A 162 -36.09 -44.35 32.14
N TYR A 163 -37.33 -43.87 32.01
CA TYR A 163 -37.87 -42.89 32.97
C TYR A 163 -38.52 -43.63 34.14
N LEU A 164 -37.68 -44.22 35.00
CA LEU A 164 -38.13 -44.64 36.32
C LEU A 164 -38.32 -43.38 37.16
N ARG A 165 -39.58 -43.07 37.48
CA ARG A 165 -39.91 -41.92 38.30
C ARG A 165 -40.03 -42.30 39.75
N ASP A 166 -39.65 -41.39 40.61
CA ASP A 166 -40.00 -41.44 42.02
C ASP A 166 -41.55 -41.37 42.14
N PRO A 167 -42.23 -42.35 42.80
CA PRO A 167 -43.68 -42.29 43.02
C PRO A 167 -44.07 -41.20 44.03
N THR A 168 -45.34 -40.81 44.09
CA THR A 168 -45.88 -40.20 45.33
C THR A 168 -46.00 -41.27 46.41
N TYR A 169 -46.15 -40.86 47.67
CA TYR A 169 -46.38 -41.80 48.76
C TYR A 169 -47.65 -42.64 48.51
N GLU A 170 -48.75 -42.02 48.08
CA GLU A 170 -49.99 -42.71 47.75
C GLU A 170 -49.79 -43.76 46.65
N GLU A 171 -49.07 -43.41 45.57
CA GLU A 171 -48.76 -44.33 44.48
C GLU A 171 -47.86 -45.50 44.91
N ALA A 172 -46.90 -45.24 45.81
CA ALA A 172 -46.04 -46.28 46.37
C ALA A 172 -46.86 -47.25 47.23
N ILE A 173 -47.76 -46.73 48.07
CA ILE A 173 -48.66 -47.55 48.90
C ILE A 173 -49.63 -48.35 48.03
N ASP A 174 -50.21 -47.75 46.99
CA ASP A 174 -51.09 -48.46 46.05
C ASP A 174 -50.35 -49.61 45.35
N PHE A 175 -49.10 -49.36 44.93
CA PHE A 175 -48.24 -50.42 44.39
C PHE A 175 -48.00 -51.54 45.41
N ILE A 176 -47.54 -51.20 46.62
CA ILE A 176 -47.27 -52.15 47.70
C ILE A 176 -48.49 -53.05 47.97
N ASN A 177 -49.69 -52.47 48.06
CA ASN A 177 -50.93 -53.22 48.31
C ASN A 177 -51.39 -54.08 47.12
N SER A 178 -50.90 -53.81 45.91
CA SER A 178 -51.28 -54.51 44.67
C SER A 178 -50.27 -55.55 44.22
N ASP A 179 -49.02 -55.43 44.69
CA ASP A 179 -47.97 -56.40 44.47
C ASP A 179 -48.30 -57.70 45.20
N THR A 180 -47.81 -58.83 44.68
CA THR A 180 -48.09 -60.16 45.24
C THR A 180 -46.79 -60.91 45.56
N THR A 181 -45.69 -60.18 45.78
CA THR A 181 -44.40 -60.80 46.07
C THR A 181 -44.42 -61.50 47.43
N ASP A 182 -45.16 -60.95 48.39
CA ASP A 182 -45.44 -61.50 49.73
C ASP A 182 -46.14 -62.88 49.71
N GLU A 183 -46.90 -63.20 48.66
CA GLU A 183 -47.56 -64.50 48.49
C GLU A 183 -46.57 -65.67 48.29
N HIS A 184 -45.29 -65.38 47.98
CA HIS A 184 -44.25 -66.40 47.85
C HIS A 184 -43.84 -66.98 49.21
N LYS A 185 -43.46 -68.26 49.22
CA LYS A 185 -42.92 -68.90 50.42
C LYS A 185 -41.42 -68.76 50.49
N TYR A 186 -40.92 -68.38 51.66
CA TYR A 186 -39.49 -68.40 51.94
C TYR A 186 -38.93 -69.83 51.85
N THR A 187 -37.92 -70.04 51.01
CA THR A 187 -37.26 -71.33 50.81
C THR A 187 -35.74 -71.15 50.69
N PRO A 188 -34.92 -72.22 50.80
CA PRO A 188 -33.48 -72.10 50.58
C PRO A 188 -33.08 -71.59 49.18
N SER A 189 -34.00 -71.59 48.22
CA SER A 189 -33.79 -71.09 46.85
C SER A 189 -34.62 -69.83 46.53
N TYR A 190 -35.31 -69.25 47.51
CA TYR A 190 -36.09 -68.03 47.37
C TYR A 190 -36.05 -67.29 48.72
N VAL A 191 -35.09 -66.39 48.84
CA VAL A 191 -34.71 -65.69 50.07
C VAL A 191 -34.97 -64.19 49.94
N CYS A 192 -34.71 -63.40 50.99
CA CYS A 192 -34.98 -61.95 51.02
C CYS A 192 -34.47 -61.16 49.80
N TYR A 193 -33.33 -61.56 49.24
CA TYR A 193 -32.80 -61.01 48.00
C TYR A 193 -33.77 -61.19 46.81
N ASP A 194 -34.33 -62.39 46.65
CA ASP A 194 -35.23 -62.73 45.55
C ASP A 194 -36.56 -61.98 45.68
N PHE A 195 -37.12 -61.93 46.90
CA PHE A 195 -38.29 -61.10 47.20
C PHE A 195 -38.06 -59.63 46.81
N THR A 196 -36.93 -59.04 47.22
CA THR A 196 -36.63 -57.62 46.92
C THR A 196 -36.39 -57.37 45.43
N ALA A 197 -35.73 -58.31 44.74
CA ALA A 197 -35.48 -58.20 43.30
C ALA A 197 -36.77 -58.32 42.47
N ASP A 198 -37.69 -59.21 42.85
CA ASP A 198 -38.98 -59.37 42.19
C ASP A 198 -39.89 -58.17 42.42
N PHE A 199 -40.00 -57.70 43.67
CA PHE A 199 -40.71 -56.48 44.03
C PHE A 199 -40.20 -55.26 43.25
N SER A 200 -38.87 -55.07 43.17
CA SER A 200 -38.26 -53.99 42.39
C SER A 200 -38.56 -54.11 40.90
N ARG A 201 -38.58 -55.33 40.35
CA ARG A 201 -38.93 -55.57 38.94
C ARG A 201 -40.40 -55.26 38.64
N ASN A 202 -41.30 -55.55 39.58
CA ASN A 202 -42.72 -55.23 39.44
C ASN A 202 -42.94 -53.71 39.50
N ALA A 203 -42.22 -53.00 40.37
CA ALA A 203 -42.24 -51.54 40.43
C ALA A 203 -41.76 -50.91 39.11
N VAL A 204 -40.69 -51.45 38.52
CA VAL A 204 -40.16 -51.02 37.21
C VAL A 204 -41.18 -51.21 36.08
N GLN A 205 -42.00 -52.27 36.10
CA GLN A 205 -43.06 -52.47 35.11
C GLN A 205 -44.16 -51.40 35.17
N LEU A 206 -44.29 -50.72 36.32
CA LEU A 206 -45.18 -49.57 36.52
C LEU A 206 -44.44 -48.22 36.39
N ASN A 207 -43.19 -48.23 35.88
CA ASN A 207 -42.30 -47.09 35.73
C ASN A 207 -41.91 -46.41 37.05
N TYR A 208 -41.92 -47.13 38.18
CA TYR A 208 -41.46 -46.60 39.46
C TYR A 208 -39.98 -46.90 39.71
N ARG A 209 -39.26 -45.88 40.17
CA ARG A 209 -37.89 -46.01 40.65
C ARG A 209 -37.89 -46.63 42.04
N CYS A 210 -37.60 -47.92 42.10
CA CYS A 210 -37.48 -48.70 43.33
C CYS A 210 -35.99 -48.92 43.64
N GLY A 211 -35.58 -48.61 44.88
CA GLY A 211 -34.23 -48.88 45.36
C GLY A 211 -34.16 -50.24 46.06
N PHE A 212 -33.08 -50.98 45.82
CA PHE A 212 -32.72 -52.19 46.54
C PHE A 212 -31.92 -51.81 47.78
N VAL A 213 -32.41 -52.16 48.97
CA VAL A 213 -31.77 -51.84 50.24
C VAL A 213 -31.14 -53.09 50.81
N TYR A 214 -29.83 -53.06 50.99
CA TYR A 214 -29.09 -54.13 51.64
C TYR A 214 -28.75 -53.72 53.07
N ILE A 215 -29.00 -54.62 54.02
CA ILE A 215 -28.89 -54.42 55.47
C ILE A 215 -27.94 -55.46 56.04
N GLU A 216 -26.93 -55.02 56.78
CA GLU A 216 -26.00 -55.91 57.47
C GLU A 216 -26.30 -56.00 58.97
N PHE A 217 -26.23 -57.22 59.48
CA PHE A 217 -26.13 -57.54 60.90
C PHE A 217 -24.78 -58.20 61.18
N VAL A 218 -24.44 -58.44 62.45
CA VAL A 218 -23.14 -59.01 62.86
C VAL A 218 -22.83 -60.36 62.18
N ASP A 219 -23.83 -61.25 62.07
CA ASP A 219 -23.65 -62.62 61.57
C ASP A 219 -24.57 -62.95 60.38
N SER A 220 -25.31 -61.98 59.84
CA SER A 220 -26.27 -62.20 58.75
C SER A 220 -26.56 -60.91 57.97
N ALA A 221 -27.21 -61.03 56.82
CA ALA A 221 -27.66 -59.88 56.04
C ALA A 221 -29.12 -60.05 55.61
N HIS A 222 -29.76 -58.94 55.27
CA HIS A 222 -31.14 -58.90 54.81
C HIS A 222 -31.30 -57.88 53.67
N ALA A 223 -32.35 -58.05 52.88
CA ALA A 223 -32.66 -57.17 51.76
C ALA A 223 -34.12 -56.75 51.83
N ILE A 224 -34.38 -55.45 51.63
CA ILE A 224 -35.71 -54.85 51.54
C ILE A 224 -35.75 -53.83 50.41
N ALA A 225 -36.93 -53.33 50.05
CA ALA A 225 -37.08 -52.31 49.02
C ALA A 225 -37.23 -50.90 49.60
N CYS A 226 -37.01 -49.87 48.79
CA CYS A 226 -37.36 -48.50 49.16
C CYS A 226 -37.88 -47.67 47.98
N PHE A 227 -38.65 -46.64 48.29
CA PHE A 227 -39.04 -45.59 47.34
C PHE A 227 -38.64 -44.23 47.88
N ASN A 228 -37.98 -43.41 47.05
CA ASN A 228 -37.82 -42.00 47.36
C ASN A 228 -39.09 -41.29 46.91
N THR A 229 -40.09 -41.17 47.79
CA THR A 229 -41.36 -40.58 47.40
C THR A 229 -41.20 -39.08 47.16
N THR A 230 -41.90 -38.55 46.16
CA THR A 230 -41.79 -37.14 45.75
C THR A 230 -42.34 -36.16 46.78
N ASP A 231 -43.17 -36.63 47.71
CA ASP A 231 -43.94 -35.81 48.67
C ASP A 231 -43.69 -36.15 50.15
N GLN A 232 -43.24 -37.37 50.50
CA GLN A 232 -42.95 -37.77 51.88
C GLN A 232 -41.50 -38.25 52.11
N GLY A 233 -40.66 -38.21 51.08
CA GLY A 233 -39.28 -38.65 51.15
C GLY A 233 -39.15 -40.17 51.16
N LEU A 234 -38.02 -40.66 51.67
CA LEU A 234 -37.63 -42.05 51.57
C LEU A 234 -38.45 -42.96 52.51
N ILE A 235 -39.05 -44.02 51.95
CA ILE A 235 -39.74 -45.07 52.69
C ILE A 235 -39.11 -46.43 52.42
N TYR A 236 -39.13 -47.32 53.40
CA TYR A 236 -38.62 -48.69 53.30
C TYR A 236 -39.77 -49.69 53.39
N VAL A 237 -39.72 -50.75 52.59
CA VAL A 237 -40.79 -51.74 52.47
C VAL A 237 -40.18 -53.13 52.59
N GLU A 238 -40.71 -53.94 53.51
CA GLU A 238 -40.38 -55.36 53.64
C GLU A 238 -41.20 -56.17 52.62
N PRO A 239 -40.61 -56.63 51.49
CA PRO A 239 -41.38 -57.24 50.41
C PRO A 239 -41.92 -58.64 50.76
N GLN A 240 -41.54 -59.18 51.91
CA GLN A 240 -42.01 -60.47 52.42
C GLN A 240 -43.38 -60.38 53.11
N ASN A 241 -43.84 -59.18 53.47
CA ASN A 241 -45.10 -58.97 54.19
C ASN A 241 -45.77 -57.60 53.93
N ASP A 242 -45.29 -56.86 52.93
CA ASP A 242 -45.75 -55.53 52.51
C ASP A 242 -45.72 -54.44 53.60
N GLU A 243 -44.94 -54.65 54.67
CA GLU A 243 -44.86 -53.70 55.77
C GLU A 243 -43.94 -52.53 55.40
N VAL A 244 -44.45 -51.30 55.53
CA VAL A 244 -43.60 -50.10 55.50
C VAL A 244 -42.89 -49.97 56.84
N VAL A 245 -41.57 -50.12 56.83
CA VAL A 245 -40.73 -50.19 58.02
C VAL A 245 -39.90 -48.92 58.23
N THR A 246 -39.54 -48.65 59.47
CA THR A 246 -38.53 -47.63 59.82
C THR A 246 -37.24 -48.34 60.21
N ILE A 247 -36.16 -48.04 59.51
CA ILE A 247 -34.85 -48.66 59.75
C ILE A 247 -33.74 -47.61 59.72
N ALA A 248 -32.75 -47.78 60.58
CA ALA A 248 -31.51 -47.01 60.60
C ALA A 248 -30.38 -47.83 61.25
N VAL A 249 -29.13 -47.50 60.90
CA VAL A 249 -27.95 -48.09 61.54
C VAL A 249 -28.01 -47.88 63.07
N GLY A 250 -27.77 -48.95 63.82
CA GLY A 250 -27.85 -48.98 65.28
C GLY A 250 -29.24 -49.29 65.86
N GLN A 251 -30.28 -49.40 65.03
CA GLN A 251 -31.62 -49.84 65.47
C GLN A 251 -31.76 -51.37 65.40
N SER A 252 -32.67 -51.90 66.23
CA SER A 252 -33.04 -53.32 66.18
C SER A 252 -34.05 -53.56 65.06
N TYR A 253 -33.70 -54.39 64.08
CA TYR A 253 -34.57 -54.85 63.01
C TYR A 253 -34.55 -56.39 62.97
N LEU A 254 -35.72 -57.03 62.90
CA LEU A 254 -35.85 -58.50 63.00
C LEU A 254 -35.14 -59.13 64.21
N GLY A 255 -35.08 -58.38 65.33
CA GLY A 255 -34.42 -58.82 66.57
C GLY A 255 -32.88 -58.72 66.57
N GLN A 256 -32.28 -58.15 65.52
CA GLN A 256 -30.84 -57.94 65.38
C GLN A 256 -30.51 -56.46 65.21
N VAL A 257 -29.33 -56.03 65.67
CA VAL A 257 -28.89 -54.63 65.52
C VAL A 257 -28.28 -54.42 64.14
N VAL A 258 -28.81 -53.47 63.38
CA VAL A 258 -28.29 -53.09 62.05
C VAL A 258 -26.90 -52.46 62.21
N THR A 259 -25.89 -53.07 61.61
CA THR A 259 -24.49 -52.59 61.67
C THR A 259 -24.13 -51.70 60.49
N ASP A 260 -24.71 -51.94 59.32
CA ASP A 260 -24.56 -51.11 58.12
C ASP A 260 -25.80 -51.25 57.21
N MET A 261 -26.04 -50.27 56.34
CA MET A 261 -27.06 -50.36 55.31
C MET A 261 -26.75 -49.46 54.11
N GLY A 262 -27.12 -49.91 52.91
CA GLY A 262 -26.94 -49.17 51.67
C GLY A 262 -28.13 -49.30 50.73
N ILE A 263 -28.30 -48.30 49.86
CA ILE A 263 -29.36 -48.28 48.84
C ILE A 263 -28.70 -48.28 47.47
N ILE A 264 -29.17 -49.19 46.61
CA ILE A 264 -28.81 -49.27 45.21
C ILE A 264 -30.05 -48.86 44.41
N TRP A 265 -29.92 -47.82 43.59
CA TRP A 265 -30.99 -47.31 42.73
C TRP A 265 -30.89 -47.85 41.31
#